data_AF-A0A7Y0N1U7-F1
#
_entry.id   AF-A0A7Y0N1U7-F1
#
_cell.length_a   1.000
_cell.length_b   1.000
_cell.length_c   1.000
_cell.angle_alpha   90.00
_cell.angle_beta   90.00
_cell.angle_gamma   90.00
#
_symmetry.space_group_name_H-M   'P 1'
#
loop_
_entity.id
_entity.type
_entity.pdbx_description
1 polymer ?
#
loop_
_entity_poly.entity_id
_entity_poly.type
_entity_poly.pdbx_seq_one_letter_code
_entity_poly.pdbx_strand_id
1 'polypeptide(L)'
;NYFLQNVRRNSAEAEQSLNFLKGHLPEIKDKLTISEDTLNSFRQENESIDLNLEAQSTLKVMVALEAQLNELTFKESEISQKFTQDHPAYKSLLDKRQTLLQEKERLNKQVQKLPKTQREVLRMTRDVEVNQQIYIQLLNKVQELNIIKAGTVGNVRILDSAQSFSKPIKPKKALIVVLAALLGGMAGVAFV
;
A
#
# COMPACT_ATOMS: atom_id res chain seq x y z
N ASN A 1 -10.22 21.05 -15.43
CA ASN A 1 -8.83 20.65 -15.73
C ASN A 1 -8.51 19.42 -14.87
N TYR A 2 -8.61 18.21 -15.45
CA TYR A 2 -8.49 16.92 -14.74
C TYR A 2 -7.15 16.75 -14.02
N PHE A 3 -6.10 17.42 -14.48
CA PHE A 3 -4.78 17.40 -13.86
C PHE A 3 -4.80 17.97 -12.42
N LEU A 4 -5.31 19.19 -12.24
CA LEU A 4 -5.40 19.81 -10.91
C LEU A 4 -6.28 19.00 -9.96
N GLN A 5 -7.30 18.31 -10.48
CA GLN A 5 -8.15 17.42 -9.69
C GLN A 5 -7.39 16.16 -9.25
N ASN A 6 -6.61 15.54 -10.12
CA ASN A 6 -5.78 14.38 -9.78
C ASN A 6 -4.67 14.74 -8.77
N VAL A 7 -4.01 15.89 -8.95
CA VAL A 7 -2.98 16.37 -8.01
C VAL A 7 -3.58 16.61 -6.62
N ARG A 8 -4.74 17.28 -6.55
CA ARG A 8 -5.46 17.50 -5.29
C ARG A 8 -5.92 16.19 -4.66
N ARG A 9 -6.44 15.24 -5.45
CA ARG A 9 -6.88 13.93 -4.96
C ARG A 9 -5.70 13.14 -4.38
N ASN A 10 -4.58 13.04 -5.10
CA ASN A 10 -3.40 12.33 -4.62
C ASN A 10 -2.81 12.98 -3.36
N SER A 11 -2.81 14.31 -3.27
CA SER A 11 -2.38 15.03 -2.07
C SER A 11 -3.29 14.76 -0.87
N ALA A 12 -4.61 14.74 -1.08
CA ALA A 12 -5.60 14.42 -0.06
C ALA A 12 -5.52 12.95 0.40
N GLU A 13 -5.32 12.00 -0.52
CA GLU A 13 -5.09 10.59 -0.20
C GLU A 13 -3.82 10.42 0.65
N ALA A 14 -2.70 11.04 0.24
CA ALA A 14 -1.45 11.00 1.00
C ALA A 14 -1.59 11.62 2.40
N GLU A 15 -2.35 12.71 2.53
CA GLU A 15 -2.64 13.35 3.82
C GLU A 15 -3.48 12.47 4.75
N GLN A 16 -4.51 11.79 4.22
CA GLN A 16 -5.32 10.85 4.98
C GLN A 16 -4.47 9.68 5.48
N SER A 17 -3.64 9.09 4.61
CA SER A 17 -2.71 8.03 5.01
C SER A 17 -1.69 8.52 6.04
N LEU A 18 -1.15 9.73 5.90
CA LEU A 18 -0.23 10.32 6.88
C LEU A 18 -0.87 10.46 8.26
N ASN A 19 -2.12 10.95 8.32
CA ASN A 19 -2.83 11.11 9.58
C ASN A 19 -3.10 9.76 10.25
N PHE A 20 -3.49 8.75 9.47
CA PHE A 20 -3.65 7.37 9.95
C PHE A 20 -2.35 6.83 10.55
N LEU A 21 -1.23 6.89 9.81
CA LEU A 21 0.05 6.37 10.30
C LEU A 21 0.58 7.14 11.51
N LYS A 22 0.43 8.47 11.55
CA LYS A 22 0.82 9.29 12.70
C LYS A 22 0.01 8.97 13.95
N GLY A 23 -1.26 8.59 13.80
CA GLY A 23 -2.09 8.14 14.92
C GLY A 23 -1.64 6.81 15.53
N HIS A 24 -1.13 5.89 14.71
CA HIS A 24 -0.68 4.56 15.15
C HIS A 24 0.79 4.49 15.57
N LEU A 25 1.63 5.44 15.14
CA LEU A 25 3.05 5.48 15.53
C LEU A 25 3.29 5.46 17.05
N PRO A 26 2.56 6.21 17.89
CA PRO A 26 2.68 6.13 19.34
C PRO A 26 2.37 4.73 19.88
N GLU A 27 1.31 4.09 19.37
CA GLU A 27 0.91 2.75 19.80
C GLU A 27 2.02 1.71 19.55
N ILE A 28 2.64 1.75 18.38
CA ILE A 28 3.76 0.84 18.05
C ILE A 28 5.01 1.19 18.86
N LYS A 29 5.27 2.47 19.11
CA LYS A 29 6.37 2.90 19.96
C LYS A 29 6.18 2.41 21.40
N ASP A 30 4.98 2.53 21.96
CA ASP A 30 4.67 2.07 23.31
C ASP A 30 4.82 0.55 23.40
N LYS A 31 4.33 -0.19 22.40
CA LYS A 31 4.54 -1.65 22.29
C LYS A 31 6.03 -2.02 22.25
N LEU A 32 6.83 -1.27 21.49
CA LEU A 32 8.28 -1.46 21.43
C LEU A 32 8.92 -1.25 22.81
N THR A 33 8.64 -0.12 23.46
CA THR A 33 9.17 0.20 24.80
C THR A 33 8.78 -0.88 25.82
N ILE A 34 7.52 -1.31 25.85
CA ILE A 34 7.05 -2.39 26.73
C ILE A 34 7.82 -3.68 26.46
N SER A 35 8.03 -4.04 25.18
CA SER A 35 8.78 -5.26 24.82
C SER A 35 10.26 -5.17 25.20
N GLU A 36 10.88 -4.00 25.05
CA GLU A 36 12.26 -3.74 25.45
C GLU A 36 12.42 -3.86 26.97
N ASP A 37 11.53 -3.21 27.73
CA ASP A 37 11.54 -3.26 29.20
C ASP A 37 11.32 -4.69 29.72
N THR A 38 10.40 -5.44 29.09
CA THR A 38 10.15 -6.85 29.42
C THR A 38 11.40 -7.70 29.18
N LEU A 39 12.05 -7.54 28.01
CA LEU A 39 13.27 -8.29 27.68
C LEU A 39 14.42 -7.93 28.62
N ASN A 40 14.59 -6.63 28.92
CA ASN A 40 15.63 -6.15 29.80
C ASN A 40 15.45 -6.67 31.24
N SER A 41 14.23 -6.64 31.76
CA SER A 41 13.90 -7.19 33.09
C SER A 41 14.18 -8.69 33.14
N PHE A 42 13.76 -9.45 32.12
CA PHE A 42 14.02 -10.88 32.05
C PHE A 42 15.53 -11.21 32.02
N ARG A 43 16.32 -10.44 31.26
CA ARG A 43 17.79 -10.58 31.18
C ARG A 43 18.49 -10.24 32.49
N GLN A 44 17.96 -9.27 33.25
CA GLN A 44 18.49 -8.93 34.58
C GLN A 44 18.23 -10.04 35.59
N GLU A 45 17.07 -10.68 35.54
CA GLU A 45 16.67 -11.74 36.48
C GLU A 45 17.34 -13.10 36.21
N ASN A 46 17.57 -13.46 34.94
CA ASN A 46 17.94 -14.82 34.54
C ASN A 46 19.40 -14.96 34.07
N GLU A 47 20.24 -13.93 34.29
CA GLU A 47 21.58 -13.79 33.72
C GLU A 47 21.57 -13.85 32.17
N SER A 48 22.72 -13.60 31.52
CA SER A 48 22.79 -13.59 30.05
C SER A 48 22.60 -15.00 29.50
N ILE A 49 21.38 -15.32 29.05
CA ILE A 49 21.08 -16.56 28.33
C ILE A 49 21.39 -16.32 26.85
N ASP A 50 22.51 -16.87 26.40
CA ASP A 50 22.90 -16.81 24.99
C ASP A 50 22.07 -17.80 24.16
N LEU A 51 21.44 -17.28 23.10
CA LEU A 51 20.76 -18.11 22.10
C LEU A 51 21.81 -18.81 21.24
N ASN A 52 21.63 -20.11 21.00
CA ASN A 52 22.47 -20.84 20.06
C ASN A 52 22.26 -20.36 18.60
N LEU A 53 23.17 -20.72 17.70
CA LEU A 53 23.13 -20.26 16.30
C LEU A 53 21.84 -20.68 15.56
N GLU A 54 21.29 -21.85 15.88
CA GLU A 54 20.03 -22.32 15.29
C GLU A 54 18.84 -21.46 15.72
N ALA A 55 18.75 -21.11 17.01
CA ALA A 55 17.73 -20.25 17.57
C ALA A 55 17.84 -18.82 17.03
N GLN A 56 19.06 -18.29 16.88
CA GLN A 56 19.29 -16.98 16.26
C GLN A 56 18.87 -16.96 14.78
N SER A 57 19.22 -17.99 14.01
CA SER A 57 18.78 -18.10 12.62
C SER A 57 17.25 -18.21 12.52
N THR A 58 16.63 -19.00 13.41
CA THR A 58 15.17 -19.15 13.47
C THR A 58 14.50 -17.81 13.80
N LEU A 59 15.00 -17.09 14.80
CA LEU A 59 14.55 -15.74 15.17
C LEU A 59 14.58 -14.79 13.96
N LYS A 60 15.70 -14.74 13.22
CA LYS A 60 15.83 -13.88 12.03
C LYS A 60 14.78 -14.18 10.97
N VAL A 61 14.51 -15.47 10.72
CA VAL A 61 13.47 -15.88 9.77
C VAL A 61 12.08 -15.51 10.29
N MET A 62 11.81 -15.68 11.59
CA MET A 62 10.53 -15.29 12.20
C MET A 62 10.28 -13.79 12.10
N VAL A 63 11.28 -12.96 12.40
CA VAL A 63 11.19 -11.50 12.32
C VAL A 63 10.89 -11.06 10.88
N ALA A 64 11.62 -11.61 9.90
CA ALA A 64 11.38 -11.33 8.49
C ALA A 64 9.97 -11.77 8.03
N LEU A 65 9.50 -12.92 8.50
CA LEU A 65 8.17 -13.43 8.20
C LEU A 65 7.07 -12.57 8.80
N GLU A 66 7.22 -12.14 10.07
CA GLU A 66 6.27 -11.25 10.73
C GLU A 66 6.23 -9.87 10.07
N ALA A 67 7.37 -9.35 9.62
CA ALA A 67 7.41 -8.14 8.81
C ALA A 67 6.62 -8.28 7.50
N GLN A 68 6.77 -9.41 6.78
CA GLN A 68 5.98 -9.68 5.56
C GLN A 68 4.48 -9.79 5.85
N LEU A 69 4.08 -10.44 6.95
CA LEU A 69 2.67 -10.53 7.36
C LEU A 69 2.08 -9.15 7.69
N ASN A 70 2.85 -8.29 8.35
CA ASN A 70 2.42 -6.91 8.62
C ASN A 70 2.29 -6.11 7.31
N GLU A 71 3.24 -6.24 6.40
CA GLU A 71 3.16 -5.61 5.07
C GLU A 71 1.92 -6.06 4.30
N LEU A 72 1.58 -7.36 4.32
CA LEU A 72 0.35 -7.87 3.71
C LEU A 72 -0.90 -7.31 4.38
N THR A 73 -0.88 -7.11 5.70
CA THR A 73 -2.00 -6.51 6.43
C THR A 73 -2.25 -5.06 5.99
N PHE A 74 -1.18 -4.27 5.79
CA PHE A 74 -1.30 -2.94 5.22
C PHE A 74 -1.84 -2.98 3.78
N LYS A 75 -1.30 -3.88 2.93
CA LYS A 75 -1.79 -4.05 1.55
C LYS A 75 -3.27 -4.48 1.50
N GLU A 76 -3.71 -5.31 2.44
CA GLU A 76 -5.12 -5.70 2.55
C GLU A 76 -6.01 -4.50 2.88
N SER A 77 -5.58 -3.62 3.78
CA SER A 77 -6.28 -2.37 4.09
C SER A 77 -6.37 -1.45 2.86
N GLU A 78 -5.31 -1.34 2.06
CA GLU A 78 -5.33 -0.54 0.82
C GLU A 78 -6.22 -1.14 -0.29
N ILE A 79 -6.18 -2.47 -0.45
CA ILE A 79 -6.93 -3.19 -1.49
C ILE A 79 -8.42 -3.25 -1.13
N SER A 80 -8.77 -3.46 0.14
CA SER A 80 -10.17 -3.51 0.60
C SER A 80 -10.94 -2.20 0.38
N GLN A 81 -10.23 -1.06 0.28
CA GLN A 81 -10.85 0.23 -0.07
C GLN A 81 -11.19 0.35 -1.57
N LYS A 82 -10.57 -0.46 -2.43
CA LYS A 82 -10.66 -0.36 -3.90
C LYS A 82 -11.37 -1.56 -4.54
N PHE A 83 -11.32 -2.72 -3.91
CA PHE A 83 -11.76 -3.99 -4.46
C PHE A 83 -12.58 -4.79 -3.45
N THR A 84 -13.49 -5.62 -3.97
CA THR A 84 -14.24 -6.60 -3.17
C THR A 84 -13.39 -7.85 -2.90
N GLN A 85 -13.79 -8.66 -1.92
CA GLN A 85 -13.10 -9.90 -1.55
C GLN A 85 -13.05 -10.93 -2.69
N ASP A 86 -13.96 -10.84 -3.67
CA ASP A 86 -13.98 -11.74 -4.82
C ASP A 86 -12.93 -11.42 -5.89
N HIS A 87 -12.32 -10.24 -5.82
CA HIS A 87 -11.33 -9.81 -6.80
C HIS A 87 -10.09 -10.73 -6.78
N PRO A 88 -9.57 -11.17 -7.95
CA PRO A 88 -8.43 -12.09 -8.01
C PRO A 88 -7.21 -11.61 -7.20
N ALA A 89 -6.93 -10.31 -7.20
CA ALA A 89 -5.82 -9.74 -6.42
C ALA A 89 -6.03 -9.87 -4.90
N TYR A 90 -7.28 -9.79 -4.41
CA TYR A 90 -7.60 -9.99 -2.99
C TYR A 90 -7.37 -11.46 -2.60
N LYS A 91 -7.85 -12.39 -3.44
CA LYS A 91 -7.65 -13.84 -3.22
C LYS A 91 -6.17 -14.22 -3.18
N SER A 92 -5.37 -13.75 -4.15
CA SER A 92 -3.93 -14.01 -4.15
C SER A 92 -3.22 -13.44 -2.92
N LEU A 93 -3.67 -12.30 -2.38
CA LEU A 93 -3.15 -11.75 -1.12
C LEU A 93 -3.47 -12.68 0.06
N LEU A 94 -4.71 -13.16 0.16
CA LEU A 94 -5.13 -14.10 1.21
C LEU A 94 -4.35 -15.42 1.13
N ASP A 95 -4.18 -15.98 -0.07
CA ASP A 95 -3.42 -17.21 -0.27
C ASP A 95 -1.96 -17.06 0.18
N LYS A 96 -1.35 -15.91 -0.16
CA LYS A 96 0.01 -15.58 0.27
C LYS A 96 0.08 -15.43 1.80
N ARG A 97 -0.89 -14.75 2.41
CA ARG A 97 -0.99 -14.61 3.87
C ARG A 97 -1.10 -15.97 4.54
N GLN A 98 -1.93 -16.86 4.01
CA GLN A 98 -2.11 -18.21 4.54
C GLN A 98 -0.82 -19.03 4.47
N THR A 99 -0.08 -18.94 3.37
CA THR A 99 1.23 -19.62 3.24
C THR A 99 2.22 -19.13 4.30
N LEU A 100 2.29 -17.82 4.53
CA LEU A 100 3.16 -17.26 5.57
C LEU A 100 2.71 -17.66 6.98
N LEU A 101 1.41 -17.76 7.24
CA LEU A 101 0.90 -18.24 8.53
C LEU A 101 1.25 -19.71 8.79
N GLN A 102 1.18 -20.56 7.75
CA GLN A 102 1.62 -21.96 7.86
C GLN A 102 3.12 -22.05 8.18
N GLU A 103 3.93 -21.22 7.53
CA GLU A 103 5.36 -21.16 7.78
C GLU A 103 5.67 -20.62 9.18
N LYS A 104 4.93 -19.62 9.67
CA LYS A 104 5.00 -19.15 11.07
C LYS A 104 4.76 -20.29 12.05
N GLU A 105 3.74 -21.09 11.81
CA GLU A 105 3.40 -22.22 12.67
C GLU A 105 4.48 -23.30 12.64
N ARG A 106 5.08 -23.55 11.48
CA ARG A 106 6.24 -24.44 11.34
C ARG A 106 7.42 -23.98 12.20
N LEU A 107 7.74 -22.69 12.17
CA LEU A 107 8.82 -22.10 12.98
C LEU A 107 8.48 -22.14 14.48
N ASN A 108 7.23 -21.86 14.87
CA ASN A 108 6.78 -21.96 16.26
C ASN A 108 7.02 -23.37 16.83
N LYS A 109 6.76 -24.43 16.05
CA LYS A 109 7.04 -25.81 16.44
C LYS A 109 8.53 -26.10 16.62
N GLN A 110 9.41 -25.42 15.87
CA GLN A 110 10.86 -25.52 16.08
C GLN A 110 11.26 -24.85 17.40
N VAL A 111 10.72 -23.65 17.67
CA VAL A 111 10.93 -22.94 18.94
C VAL A 111 10.46 -23.78 20.13
N GLN A 112 9.34 -24.52 20.02
CA GLN A 112 8.85 -25.38 21.10
C GLN A 112 9.85 -26.45 21.57
N LYS A 113 10.81 -26.85 20.73
CA LYS A 113 11.87 -27.82 21.08
C LYS A 113 12.97 -27.23 21.97
N LEU A 114 13.08 -25.89 22.03
CA LEU A 114 14.07 -25.23 22.87
C LEU A 114 13.70 -25.34 24.37
N PRO A 115 14.69 -25.32 25.27
CA PRO A 115 14.45 -25.19 26.71
C PRO A 115 13.58 -23.97 27.04
N LYS A 116 12.81 -24.06 28.14
CA LYS A 116 11.81 -23.04 28.50
C LYS A 116 12.39 -21.62 28.52
N THR A 117 13.54 -21.44 29.14
CA THR A 117 14.23 -20.15 29.25
C THR A 117 14.64 -19.59 27.89
N GLN A 118 15.24 -20.41 27.02
CA GLN A 118 15.61 -19.99 25.65
C GLN A 118 14.39 -19.63 24.80
N ARG A 119 13.27 -20.33 24.96
CA ARG A 119 12.00 -19.98 24.28
C ARG A 119 11.48 -18.62 24.71
N GLU A 120 11.52 -18.33 26.02
CA GLU A 120 11.04 -17.06 26.55
C GLU A 120 11.91 -15.90 26.07
N VAL A 121 13.25 -16.05 26.13
CA VAL A 121 14.19 -15.06 25.58
C VAL A 121 13.97 -14.84 24.10
N LEU A 122 13.84 -15.92 23.31
CA LEU A 122 13.60 -15.82 21.88
C LEU A 122 12.29 -15.11 21.58
N ARG A 123 11.21 -15.44 22.30
CA ARG A 123 9.91 -14.79 22.13
C ARG A 123 10.01 -13.29 22.42
N MET A 124 10.62 -12.90 23.55
CA MET A 124 10.77 -11.50 23.92
C MET A 124 11.66 -10.74 22.93
N THR A 125 12.77 -11.35 22.49
CA THR A 125 13.67 -10.77 21.49
C THR A 125 12.96 -10.58 20.16
N ARG A 126 12.18 -11.58 19.72
CA ARG A 126 11.32 -11.46 18.53
C ARG A 126 10.34 -10.30 18.66
N ASP A 127 9.65 -10.20 19.79
CA ASP A 127 8.65 -9.15 20.00
C ASP A 127 9.30 -7.76 19.91
N VAL A 128 10.50 -7.57 20.46
CA VAL A 128 11.30 -6.33 20.31
C VAL A 128 11.69 -6.09 18.85
N GLU A 129 12.33 -7.05 18.19
CA GLU A 129 12.84 -6.88 16.82
C GLU A 129 11.70 -6.63 15.82
N VAL A 130 10.55 -7.31 15.99
CA VAL A 130 9.38 -7.11 15.15
C VAL A 130 8.78 -5.72 15.37
N ASN A 131 8.56 -5.31 16.62
CA ASN A 131 8.04 -3.98 16.91
C ASN A 131 8.98 -2.88 16.40
N GLN A 132 10.29 -3.07 16.56
CA GLN A 132 11.31 -2.15 16.05
C GLN A 132 11.26 -2.06 14.52
N GLN A 133 11.17 -3.20 13.83
CA GLN A 133 11.09 -3.24 12.38
C GLN A 133 9.79 -2.58 11.87
N ILE A 134 8.66 -2.86 12.49
CA ILE A 134 7.36 -2.20 12.16
C ILE A 134 7.49 -0.70 12.39
N TYR A 135 8.06 -0.26 13.51
CA TYR A 135 8.25 1.15 13.82
C TYR A 135 9.09 1.86 12.74
N ILE A 136 10.22 1.28 12.35
CA ILE A 136 11.07 1.82 11.28
C ILE A 136 10.34 1.84 9.94
N GLN A 137 9.59 0.79 9.60
CA GLN A 137 8.79 0.75 8.38
C GLN A 137 7.73 1.86 8.35
N LEU A 138 7.04 2.09 9.47
CA LEU A 138 6.05 3.16 9.60
C LEU A 138 6.70 4.54 9.45
N LEU A 139 7.85 4.76 10.09
CA LEU A 139 8.61 6.01 9.93
C LEU A 139 9.01 6.23 8.47
N ASN A 140 9.54 5.20 7.81
CA ASN A 140 9.89 5.25 6.39
C ASN A 140 8.67 5.57 5.52
N LYS A 141 7.51 4.96 5.82
CA LYS A 141 6.27 5.22 5.08
C LYS A 141 5.75 6.62 5.28
N VAL A 142 5.82 7.15 6.50
CA VAL A 142 5.50 8.55 6.80
C VAL A 142 6.43 9.49 6.02
N GLN A 143 7.73 9.19 5.96
CA GLN A 143 8.68 9.98 5.18
C GLN A 143 8.37 9.94 3.68
N GLU A 144 8.08 8.76 3.12
CA GLU A 144 7.67 8.60 1.72
C GLU A 144 6.41 9.42 1.41
N LEU A 145 5.37 9.33 2.24
CA LEU A 145 4.13 10.07 2.04
C LEU A 145 4.32 11.59 2.21
N ASN A 146 5.20 12.04 3.11
CA ASN A 146 5.56 13.45 3.21
C ASN A 146 6.23 13.94 1.91
N ILE A 147 7.12 13.13 1.31
CA ILE A 147 7.75 13.44 0.02
C ILE A 147 6.69 13.47 -1.09
N ILE A 148 5.75 12.53 -1.11
CA ILE A 148 4.65 12.53 -2.10
C ILE A 148 3.80 13.79 -1.91
N LYS A 149 3.39 14.12 -0.67
CA LYS A 149 2.61 15.33 -0.37
C LYS A 149 3.35 16.59 -0.82
N ALA A 150 4.63 16.73 -0.49
CA ALA A 150 5.45 17.88 -0.90
C ALA A 150 5.74 17.90 -2.41
N GLY A 151 5.91 16.73 -3.02
CA GLY A 151 6.22 16.50 -4.43
C GLY A 151 5.01 16.53 -5.36
N THR A 152 3.79 16.77 -4.84
CA THR A 152 2.60 17.00 -5.67
C THR A 152 2.69 18.29 -6.52
N VAL A 153 3.79 19.05 -6.41
CA VAL A 153 4.19 20.04 -7.41
C VAL A 153 4.83 19.35 -8.64
N GLY A 154 4.00 18.80 -9.51
CA GLY A 154 4.18 18.76 -10.98
C GLY A 154 5.25 17.83 -11.58
N ASN A 155 4.89 16.58 -11.89
CA ASN A 155 5.62 15.75 -12.87
C ASN A 155 5.10 15.93 -14.32
N VAL A 156 4.36 17.02 -14.58
CA VAL A 156 3.73 17.25 -15.89
C VAL A 156 3.78 18.74 -16.22
N ARG A 157 4.48 19.08 -17.30
CA ARG A 157 4.47 20.43 -17.90
C ARG A 157 3.39 20.43 -18.97
N ILE A 158 2.37 21.27 -18.81
CA ILE A 158 1.41 21.52 -19.89
C ILE A 158 2.18 22.23 -21.01
N LEU A 159 2.43 21.54 -22.12
CA LEU A 159 3.16 22.10 -23.26
C LEU A 159 2.25 22.95 -24.14
N ASP A 160 0.99 22.53 -24.32
CA ASP A 160 -0.03 23.31 -25.01
C ASP A 160 -1.41 23.05 -24.40
N SER A 161 -2.22 24.09 -24.33
CA SER A 161 -3.62 24.00 -23.93
C SER A 161 -4.47 23.57 -25.13
N ALA A 162 -5.40 22.63 -24.93
CA ALA A 162 -6.30 22.24 -26.02
C ALA A 162 -7.11 23.45 -26.53
N GLN A 163 -6.86 23.88 -27.77
CA GLN A 163 -7.66 24.89 -28.43
C GLN A 163 -8.97 24.27 -28.90
N SER A 164 -10.11 24.73 -28.35
CA SER A 164 -11.41 24.40 -28.93
C SER A 164 -11.63 25.26 -30.16
N PHE A 165 -11.72 24.65 -31.35
CA PHE A 165 -12.16 25.37 -32.54
C PHE A 165 -13.61 25.83 -32.34
N SER A 166 -13.85 27.14 -32.37
CA SER A 166 -15.19 27.72 -32.25
C SER A 166 -16.11 27.35 -33.41
N LYS A 167 -15.54 26.92 -34.54
CA LYS A 167 -16.28 26.46 -35.73
C LYS A 167 -16.29 24.92 -35.81
N PRO A 168 -17.46 24.29 -36.05
CA PRO A 168 -17.55 22.85 -36.27
C PRO A 168 -16.73 22.44 -37.50
N ILE A 169 -15.83 21.46 -37.34
CA ILE A 169 -15.01 20.92 -38.44
C ILE A 169 -15.87 20.12 -39.42
N LYS A 170 -16.88 19.39 -38.93
CA LYS A 170 -17.88 18.63 -39.70
C LYS A 170 -19.21 18.56 -38.93
N PRO A 171 -20.37 18.40 -39.61
CA PRO A 171 -20.56 18.39 -41.07
C PRO A 171 -20.66 19.80 -41.67
N LYS A 172 -20.24 19.96 -42.94
CA LYS A 172 -20.35 21.23 -43.70
C LYS A 172 -21.81 21.46 -44.12
N LYS A 173 -22.64 22.00 -43.21
CA LYS A 173 -24.08 22.17 -43.41
C LYS A 173 -24.45 22.86 -44.73
N ALA A 174 -23.70 23.91 -45.12
CA ALA A 174 -23.93 24.61 -46.38
C ALA A 174 -23.77 23.71 -47.62
N LEU A 175 -22.71 22.89 -47.66
CA LEU A 175 -22.48 21.94 -48.76
C LEU A 175 -23.61 20.90 -48.86
N ILE A 176 -24.05 20.39 -47.70
CA ILE A 176 -25.14 19.40 -47.64
C ILE A 176 -26.44 20.01 -48.17
N VAL A 177 -26.77 21.23 -47.76
CA VAL A 177 -27.98 21.93 -48.23
C VAL A 177 -27.94 22.16 -49.75
N VAL A 178 -26.80 22.58 -50.30
CA VAL A 178 -26.65 22.79 -51.75
C VAL A 178 -26.83 21.47 -52.52
N LEU A 179 -26.17 20.39 -52.08
CA LEU A 179 -26.30 19.09 -52.74
C LEU A 179 -27.72 18.52 -52.63
N ALA A 180 -28.35 18.65 -51.47
CA ALA A 180 -29.73 18.21 -51.25
C ALA A 180 -30.71 19.00 -52.14
N ALA A 181 -30.52 20.32 -52.27
CA ALA A 181 -31.35 21.17 -53.13
C ALA A 181 -31.19 20.83 -54.62
N LEU A 182 -29.95 20.59 -55.07
CA LEU A 182 -29.69 20.18 -56.46
C LEU A 182 -30.31 18.82 -56.79
N LEU A 183 -30.07 17.81 -55.94
CA LEU A 183 -30.63 16.47 -56.14
C LEU A 183 -32.16 16.47 -56.07
N GLY A 184 -32.74 17.22 -55.11
CA GLY A 184 -34.19 17.39 -55.00
C GLY A 184 -34.79 18.10 -56.21
N GLY A 185 -34.13 19.15 -56.71
CA GLY A 185 -34.54 19.84 -57.93
C GLY A 185 -34.51 18.95 -59.17
N MET A 186 -33.43 18.18 -59.36
CA MET A 186 -33.33 17.23 -60.46
C MET A 186 -34.41 16.14 -60.40
N ALA A 187 -34.65 15.57 -59.22
CA ALA A 187 -35.71 14.58 -59.03
C ALA A 187 -37.11 15.17 -59.28
N GLY A 188 -37.35 16.42 -58.85
CA GLY A 188 -38.61 17.10 -59.09
C GLY A 188 -38.90 17.33 -60.58
N VAL A 189 -37.89 17.71 -61.37
CA VAL A 189 -38.02 17.85 -62.83
C VAL A 189 -38.24 16.48 -63.50
N ALA A 190 -37.60 15.42 -63.01
CA ALA A 190 -37.76 14.08 -63.59
C ALA A 190 -39.10 13.40 -63.27
N PHE A 191 -39.78 13.84 -62.20
CA PHE A 191 -41.08 13.28 -61.79
C PHE A 191 -42.28 13.99 -62.42
N VAL A 192 -42.06 15.18 -63.00
CA VAL A 192 -43.08 16.02 -63.67
C VAL A 192 -43.14 15.72 -65.16
#